data_AF-A0A6J6API2-F1
#
_entry.id   AF-A0A6J6API2-F1
#
_cell.length_a   1.000
_cell.length_b   1.000
_cell.length_c   1.000
_cell.angle_alpha   90.00
_cell.angle_beta   90.00
_cell.angle_gamma   90.00
#
_symmetry.space_group_name_H-M   'P 1'
#
loop_
_entity.id
_entity.type
_entity.pdbx_description
1 polymer ?
#
loop_
_entity_poly.entity_id
_entity_poly.type
_entity_poly.pdbx_seq_one_letter_code
_entity_poly.pdbx_strand_id
1 'polypeptide(L)'
;MTRLVLVPDEVMPARGRQQGFWGGESEADERAGRALARVQGMLGVAAVTIPEQRGGRGPADVVVRVPFVGTDGGDNEGHGARVSAPWPGRVPSPMPTLLPAELLPIHVLDVRGAPVWVSGRGTLSAEPSTVRFDDAARDGVSIVGWAGPWPCDERWWDQSTHRRRARLQLMLADGRALLVQIERGNWSVEAVYD
;
A
#
# COMPACT_ATOMS: atom_id res chain seq x y z
N MET A 1 -6.67 65.13 33.59
CA MET A 1 -6.43 63.70 33.86
C MET A 1 -7.51 62.91 33.14
N THR A 2 -7.18 62.23 32.06
CA THR A 2 -8.17 61.50 31.26
C THR A 2 -8.02 60.02 31.54
N ARG A 3 -9.10 59.39 32.02
CA ARG A 3 -9.14 57.97 32.36
C ARG A 3 -9.80 57.20 31.22
N LEU A 4 -9.08 56.24 30.65
CA LEU A 4 -9.61 55.28 29.71
C LEU A 4 -10.03 54.02 30.49
N VAL A 5 -11.24 53.53 30.23
CA VAL A 5 -11.72 52.25 30.76
C VAL A 5 -12.08 51.38 29.56
N LEU A 6 -11.47 50.20 29.49
CA LEU A 6 -11.79 49.18 28.51
C LEU A 6 -12.69 48.15 29.20
N VAL A 7 -13.84 47.89 28.61
CA VAL A 7 -14.75 46.82 29.02
C VAL A 7 -14.77 45.78 27.90
N PRO A 8 -14.40 44.52 28.18
CA PRO A 8 -14.41 43.49 27.16
C PRO A 8 -15.84 43.16 26.76
N ASP A 9 -16.11 43.18 25.45
CA ASP A 9 -17.42 42.90 24.87
C ASP A 9 -17.67 41.38 24.76
N GLU A 10 -16.61 40.60 24.55
CA GLU A 10 -16.68 39.14 24.47
C GLU A 10 -15.42 38.50 25.07
N VAL A 11 -15.61 37.43 25.84
CA VAL A 11 -14.52 36.61 26.36
C VAL A 11 -14.57 35.27 25.64
N MET A 12 -13.69 35.11 24.65
CA MET A 12 -13.50 33.84 23.97
C MET A 12 -12.44 33.00 24.73
N PRO A 13 -12.65 31.68 24.90
CA PRO A 13 -11.61 30.81 25.40
C PRO A 13 -10.42 30.87 24.44
N ALA A 14 -9.22 31.11 24.97
CA ALA A 14 -8.01 30.94 24.19
C ALA A 14 -7.91 29.46 23.76
N ARG A 15 -8.19 29.16 22.49
CA ARG A 15 -7.79 27.90 21.85
C ARG A 15 -6.29 27.90 21.56
N GLY A 16 -5.49 28.36 22.52
CA GLY A 16 -4.04 28.19 22.47
C GLY A 16 -3.75 26.71 22.48
N ARG A 17 -3.08 26.21 21.44
CA ARG A 17 -2.63 24.81 21.37
C ARG A 17 -1.69 24.56 22.54
N GLN A 18 -2.15 23.78 23.50
CA GLN A 18 -1.30 23.30 24.57
C GLN A 18 -0.42 22.20 23.99
N GLN A 19 0.89 22.44 23.86
CA GLN A 19 1.84 21.41 23.43
C GLN A 19 1.75 20.24 24.41
N GLY A 20 1.21 19.11 23.95
CA GLY A 20 1.17 17.88 24.71
C GLY A 20 2.59 17.36 24.88
N PHE A 21 3.04 17.22 26.12
CA PHE A 21 4.38 16.71 26.47
C PHE A 21 4.61 15.24 26.02
N TRP A 22 3.53 14.55 25.62
CA TRP A 22 3.57 13.27 24.92
C TRP A 22 2.47 13.25 23.85
N GLY A 23 2.85 13.25 22.57
CA GLY A 23 1.92 13.00 21.46
C GLY A 23 1.20 14.22 20.85
N GLY A 24 1.67 15.45 21.08
CA GLY A 24 1.30 16.61 20.26
C GLY A 24 2.21 16.77 19.04
N GLU A 25 1.71 17.44 17.99
CA GLU A 25 2.46 17.84 16.79
C GLU A 25 3.81 18.47 17.20
N SER A 26 4.91 17.78 16.88
CA SER A 26 6.26 18.15 17.33
C SER A 26 6.82 19.30 16.48
N GLU A 27 7.85 20.01 16.98
CA GLU A 27 8.58 20.98 16.15
C GLU A 27 9.12 20.38 14.84
N ALA A 28 9.39 19.06 14.86
CA ALA A 28 9.78 18.30 13.69
C ALA A 28 8.61 18.13 12.71
N ASP A 29 7.41 17.83 13.21
CA ASP A 29 6.19 17.72 12.40
C ASP A 29 5.80 19.05 11.76
N GLU A 30 5.90 20.15 12.52
CA GLU A 30 5.65 21.49 11.97
C GLU A 30 6.68 21.87 10.89
N ARG A 31 7.96 21.54 11.13
CA ARG A 31 9.02 21.79 10.16
C ARG A 31 8.81 20.95 8.89
N ALA A 32 8.38 19.70 9.04
CA ALA A 32 8.01 18.83 7.93
C ALA A 32 6.81 19.40 7.16
N GLY A 33 5.75 19.83 7.85
CA GLY A 33 4.58 20.46 7.25
C GLY A 33 4.93 21.71 6.43
N ARG A 34 5.75 22.62 6.98
CA ARG A 34 6.22 23.82 6.26
C ARG A 34 7.07 23.48 5.04
N ALA A 35 7.93 22.46 5.13
CA ALA A 35 8.72 22.00 4.00
C ALA A 35 7.84 21.42 2.88
N LEU A 36 6.85 20.59 3.23
CA LEU A 36 5.90 20.00 2.27
C LEU A 36 5.05 21.07 1.59
N ALA A 37 4.51 22.03 2.34
CA ALA A 37 3.74 23.16 1.81
C ALA A 37 4.56 24.00 0.81
N ARG A 38 5.86 24.22 1.09
CA ARG A 38 6.76 24.93 0.17
C ARG A 38 6.95 24.17 -1.14
N VAL A 39 7.13 22.85 -1.09
CA VAL A 39 7.25 22.00 -2.28
C VAL A 39 5.96 22.01 -3.10
N GLN A 40 4.80 21.98 -2.46
CA GLN A 40 3.51 22.11 -3.15
C GLN A 40 3.34 23.46 -3.86
N GLY A 41 3.78 24.56 -3.25
CA GLY A 41 3.78 25.86 -3.90
C GLY A 41 4.64 25.92 -5.16
N MET A 42 5.67 25.07 -5.25
CA MET A 42 6.57 25.00 -6.42
C MET A 42 6.10 24.01 -7.50
N LEU A 43 5.54 22.87 -7.11
CA LEU A 43 5.24 21.74 -8.03
C LEU A 43 3.74 21.46 -8.20
N GLY A 44 2.88 22.20 -7.51
CA GLY A 44 1.44 21.96 -7.46
C GLY A 44 1.03 20.96 -6.37
N VAL A 45 -0.22 21.05 -5.93
CA VAL A 45 -0.77 20.29 -4.77
C VAL A 45 -0.69 18.77 -4.98
N ALA A 46 -0.84 18.29 -6.23
CA ALA A 46 -0.79 16.87 -6.56
C ALA A 46 0.63 16.25 -6.54
N ALA A 47 1.68 17.08 -6.54
CA ALA A 47 3.06 16.60 -6.62
C ALA A 47 3.62 16.09 -5.29
N VAL A 48 2.99 16.46 -4.16
CA VAL A 48 3.38 16.01 -2.82
C VAL A 48 2.29 15.12 -2.27
N THR A 49 2.63 13.85 -2.07
CA THR A 49 1.69 12.83 -1.59
C THR A 49 2.23 12.12 -0.36
N ILE A 50 1.36 11.83 0.59
CA ILE A 50 1.65 11.06 1.80
C ILE A 50 0.97 9.67 1.74
N PRO A 51 1.56 8.62 2.34
CA PRO A 51 0.92 7.31 2.41
C PRO A 51 -0.19 7.30 3.46
N GLU A 52 -1.39 6.88 3.07
CA GLU A 52 -2.52 6.66 3.97
C GLU A 52 -2.87 5.17 3.99
N GLN A 53 -3.01 4.59 5.20
CA GLN A 53 -3.43 3.19 5.35
C GLN A 53 -4.95 3.08 5.14
N ARG A 54 -5.36 2.41 4.07
CA ARG A 54 -6.76 2.06 3.79
C ARG A 54 -7.02 0.57 3.94
N GLY A 55 -8.30 0.20 4.01
CA GLY A 55 -8.72 -1.19 3.89
C GLY A 55 -8.56 -1.68 2.45
N GLY A 56 -8.25 -2.96 2.24
CA GLY A 56 -7.92 -3.47 0.92
C GLY A 56 -7.62 -4.97 0.87
N ARG A 57 -7.65 -5.55 -0.35
CA ARG A 57 -7.38 -6.98 -0.60
C ARG A 57 -5.91 -7.23 -0.94
N GLY A 58 -5.29 -6.33 -1.70
CA GLY A 58 -3.85 -6.37 -2.01
C GLY A 58 -3.05 -5.33 -1.24
N PRO A 59 -1.70 -5.40 -1.22
CA PRO A 59 -0.86 -4.41 -0.57
C PRO A 59 -1.05 -3.01 -1.18
N ALA A 60 -1.30 -2.93 -2.49
CA ALA A 60 -1.56 -1.68 -3.20
C ALA A 60 -2.90 -1.02 -2.80
N ASP A 61 -3.86 -1.81 -2.30
CA ASP A 61 -5.13 -1.27 -1.78
C ASP A 61 -4.98 -0.78 -0.32
N VAL A 62 -4.02 -1.37 0.43
CA VAL A 62 -3.82 -1.08 1.85
C VAL A 62 -3.04 0.22 2.08
N VAL A 63 -2.20 0.64 1.13
CA VAL A 63 -1.47 1.91 1.21
C VAL A 63 -1.71 2.73 -0.05
N VAL A 64 -2.50 3.80 0.08
CA VAL A 64 -2.79 4.72 -1.03
C VAL A 64 -2.02 6.02 -0.82
N ARG A 65 -1.45 6.56 -1.90
CA ARG A 65 -0.81 7.88 -1.88
C ARG A 65 -1.89 8.95 -2.06
N VAL A 66 -2.09 9.79 -1.06
CA VAL A 66 -3.04 10.91 -1.13
C VAL A 66 -2.27 12.23 -1.15
N PRO A 67 -2.74 13.27 -1.87
CA PRO A 67 -2.13 14.59 -1.81
C PRO A 67 -2.05 15.09 -0.37
N PHE A 68 -0.90 15.64 0.01
CA PHE A 68 -0.77 16.30 1.30
C PHE A 68 -1.73 17.50 1.34
N VAL A 69 -2.55 17.64 2.39
CA VAL A 69 -3.33 18.85 2.64
C VAL A 69 -2.74 19.47 3.89
N GLY A 70 -2.31 20.73 3.80
CA GLY A 70 -1.61 21.41 4.89
C GLY A 70 -2.40 21.42 6.20
N THR A 71 -1.70 21.64 7.31
CA THR A 71 -2.22 21.66 8.68
C THR A 71 -3.16 22.83 9.00
N ASP A 72 -3.53 23.63 8.01
CA ASP A 72 -4.24 24.89 8.18
C ASP A 72 -5.75 24.67 8.09
N GLY A 73 -6.32 24.19 9.20
CA GLY A 73 -7.73 24.38 9.51
C GLY A 73 -8.57 23.11 9.60
N GLY A 74 -9.09 22.88 10.81
CA GLY A 74 -10.34 22.16 11.05
C GLY A 74 -10.28 20.66 10.82
N ASP A 75 -10.02 19.94 11.91
CA ASP A 75 -10.17 18.49 12.05
C ASP A 75 -9.39 17.63 11.05
N ASN A 76 -8.77 16.59 11.58
CA ASN A 76 -8.05 15.59 10.80
C ASN A 76 -9.04 14.67 10.03
N GLU A 77 -10.08 15.25 9.43
CA GLU A 77 -11.21 14.60 8.75
C GLU A 77 -10.86 14.19 7.31
N GLY A 78 -9.67 14.55 6.81
CA GLY A 78 -9.19 14.16 5.48
C GLY A 78 -8.56 12.77 5.40
N HIS A 79 -8.15 12.18 6.53
CA HIS A 79 -7.69 10.79 6.56
C HIS A 79 -8.93 9.90 6.55
N GLY A 80 -9.20 9.26 5.43
CA GLY A 80 -10.33 8.35 5.30
C GLY A 80 -10.30 7.36 6.46
N ALA A 81 -11.37 7.32 7.25
CA ALA A 81 -11.47 6.45 8.41
C ALA A 81 -11.00 5.04 8.04
N ARG A 82 -10.08 4.46 8.82
CA ARG A 82 -9.56 3.09 8.64
C ARG A 82 -10.74 2.14 8.46
N VAL A 83 -11.04 1.77 7.21
CA VAL A 83 -12.17 0.87 6.91
C VAL A 83 -11.75 -0.55 7.29
N SER A 84 -12.07 -0.94 8.52
CA SER A 84 -11.93 -2.30 9.02
C SER A 84 -13.11 -3.16 8.55
N ALA A 85 -13.17 -3.43 7.24
CA ALA A 85 -14.06 -4.44 6.69
C ALA A 85 -13.31 -5.78 6.53
N PRO A 86 -13.98 -6.94 6.61
CA PRO A 86 -13.39 -8.19 6.17
C PRO A 86 -13.18 -8.08 4.65
N TRP A 87 -11.93 -8.18 4.20
CA TRP A 87 -11.58 -8.13 2.79
C TRP A 87 -11.28 -9.56 2.31
N PRO A 88 -12.23 -10.29 1.67
CA PRO A 88 -11.94 -11.62 1.12
C PRO A 88 -10.77 -11.56 0.15
N GLY A 89 -9.75 -12.40 0.35
CA GLY A 89 -8.51 -12.37 -0.43
C GLY A 89 -7.44 -11.41 0.08
N ARG A 90 -7.59 -10.88 1.31
CA ARG A 90 -6.57 -10.05 1.98
C ARG A 90 -5.25 -10.81 2.10
N VAL A 91 -4.16 -10.12 1.76
CA VAL A 91 -2.81 -10.62 2.01
C VAL A 91 -2.60 -10.80 3.52
N PRO A 92 -2.16 -11.99 3.99
CA PRO A 92 -1.87 -12.20 5.39
C PRO A 92 -0.62 -11.42 5.82
N SER A 93 -0.51 -11.11 7.12
CA SER A 93 0.73 -10.57 7.68
C SER A 93 1.89 -11.57 7.50
N PRO A 94 3.15 -11.11 7.39
CA PRO A 94 3.58 -9.71 7.41
C PRO A 94 3.16 -8.93 6.16
N MET A 95 3.04 -7.61 6.29
CA MET A 95 2.84 -6.74 5.12
C MET A 95 4.18 -6.59 4.40
N PRO A 96 4.19 -6.60 3.05
CA PRO A 96 5.40 -6.40 2.29
C PRO A 96 5.94 -4.98 2.43
N THR A 97 7.26 -4.82 2.27
CA THR A 97 7.98 -3.58 2.52
C THR A 97 8.07 -2.71 1.26
N LEU A 98 8.09 -3.33 0.07
CA LEU A 98 8.26 -2.64 -1.21
C LEU A 98 7.18 -3.04 -2.21
N LEU A 99 6.54 -2.03 -2.81
CA LEU A 99 5.60 -2.19 -3.91
C LEU A 99 6.21 -1.61 -5.19
N PRO A 100 6.41 -2.43 -6.25
CA PRO A 100 6.72 -1.94 -7.57
C PRO A 100 5.65 -0.95 -8.07
N ALA A 101 6.07 0.12 -8.77
CA ALA A 101 5.13 1.08 -9.36
C ALA A 101 4.27 0.44 -10.47
N GLU A 102 4.84 -0.53 -11.18
CA GLU A 102 4.17 -1.38 -12.16
C GLU A 102 4.42 -2.85 -11.82
N LEU A 103 3.45 -3.71 -12.12
CA LEU A 103 3.56 -5.15 -11.91
C LEU A 103 4.68 -5.72 -12.78
N LEU A 104 5.71 -6.30 -12.14
CA LEU A 104 6.86 -6.84 -12.85
C LEU A 104 6.55 -8.25 -13.34
N PRO A 105 6.52 -8.53 -14.66
CA PRO A 105 6.23 -9.86 -15.18
C PRO A 105 7.32 -10.86 -14.78
N ILE A 106 6.91 -12.07 -14.43
CA ILE A 106 7.81 -13.18 -14.10
C ILE A 106 7.27 -14.49 -14.67
N HIS A 107 8.08 -15.53 -14.64
CA HIS A 107 7.64 -16.91 -14.84
C HIS A 107 7.84 -17.70 -13.56
N VAL A 108 6.82 -18.48 -13.20
CA VAL A 108 6.90 -19.47 -12.13
C VAL A 108 6.88 -20.84 -12.79
N LEU A 109 7.94 -21.62 -12.59
CA LEU A 109 8.17 -22.89 -13.27
C LEU A 109 8.20 -24.06 -12.28
N ASP A 110 7.75 -25.23 -12.73
CA ASP A 110 7.87 -26.49 -12.00
C ASP A 110 9.30 -27.07 -12.11
N VAL A 111 9.56 -28.18 -11.42
CA VAL A 111 10.87 -28.86 -11.43
C VAL A 111 11.31 -29.34 -12.82
N ARG A 112 10.37 -29.45 -13.78
CA ARG A 112 10.64 -29.82 -15.18
C ARG A 112 10.81 -28.60 -16.09
N GLY A 113 10.75 -27.38 -15.53
CA GLY A 113 10.80 -26.13 -16.28
C GLY A 113 9.49 -25.77 -16.98
N ALA A 114 8.38 -26.44 -16.67
CA ALA A 114 7.07 -26.11 -17.24
C ALA A 114 6.39 -24.96 -16.48
N PRO A 115 5.67 -24.04 -17.14
CA PRO A 115 4.93 -22.98 -16.46
C PRO A 115 3.89 -23.52 -15.48
N VAL A 116 3.93 -23.01 -14.24
CA VAL A 116 2.91 -23.26 -13.23
C VAL A 116 1.73 -22.34 -13.47
N TRP A 117 0.51 -22.87 -13.42
CA TRP A 117 -0.72 -22.10 -13.54
C TRP A 117 -1.67 -22.40 -12.39
N VAL A 118 -2.69 -21.54 -12.22
CA VAL A 118 -3.74 -21.72 -11.21
C VAL A 118 -5.09 -21.99 -11.88
N SER A 119 -5.73 -23.08 -11.47
CA SER A 119 -6.98 -23.56 -12.05
C SER A 119 -8.19 -22.66 -11.74
N GLY A 120 -9.32 -22.95 -12.40
CA GLY A 120 -10.67 -22.46 -12.06
C GLY A 120 -11.05 -22.57 -10.58
N ARG A 121 -10.44 -23.52 -9.87
CA ARG A 121 -10.74 -23.82 -8.46
C ARG A 121 -9.64 -23.37 -7.50
N GLY A 122 -8.69 -22.55 -7.95
CA GLY A 122 -7.59 -22.08 -7.10
C GLY A 122 -6.58 -23.18 -6.76
N THR A 123 -6.36 -24.13 -7.67
CA THR A 123 -5.36 -25.20 -7.48
C THR A 123 -4.15 -24.95 -8.37
N LEU A 124 -2.94 -25.08 -7.84
CA LEU A 124 -1.71 -25.03 -8.65
C LEU A 124 -1.61 -26.27 -9.54
N SER A 125 -1.08 -26.09 -10.74
CA SER A 125 -0.86 -27.18 -11.70
C SER A 125 0.29 -28.11 -11.34
N ALA A 126 1.26 -27.59 -10.60
CA ALA A 126 2.44 -28.29 -10.11
C ALA A 126 3.06 -27.48 -8.96
N GLU A 127 4.01 -28.07 -8.25
CA GLU A 127 4.77 -27.37 -7.22
C GLU A 127 5.71 -26.32 -7.85
N PRO A 128 5.67 -25.06 -7.38
CA PRO A 128 6.60 -24.01 -7.79
C PRO A 128 8.03 -24.37 -7.40
N SER A 129 8.94 -24.42 -8.39
CA SER A 129 10.35 -24.75 -8.18
C SER A 129 11.29 -23.60 -8.50
N THR A 130 10.96 -22.76 -9.48
CA THR A 130 11.88 -21.73 -9.99
C THR A 130 11.12 -20.47 -10.39
N VAL A 131 11.65 -19.30 -10.04
CA VAL A 131 11.20 -18.00 -10.56
C VAL A 131 12.20 -17.50 -11.60
N ARG A 132 11.69 -17.01 -12.73
CA ARG A 132 12.47 -16.31 -13.75
C ARG A 132 11.92 -14.90 -13.95
N PHE A 133 12.79 -13.89 -13.84
CA PHE A 133 12.41 -12.49 -13.92
C PHE A 133 12.53 -11.87 -15.32
N ASP A 134 13.30 -12.52 -16.20
CA ASP A 134 13.54 -12.05 -17.57
C ASP A 134 13.43 -13.25 -18.52
N ASP A 135 12.74 -13.07 -19.64
CA ASP A 135 12.63 -14.06 -20.71
C ASP A 135 13.98 -14.39 -21.35
N ALA A 136 14.92 -13.44 -21.36
CA ALA A 136 16.26 -13.62 -21.90
C ALA A 136 17.20 -14.39 -20.95
N ALA A 137 16.93 -14.35 -19.64
CA ALA A 137 17.73 -15.06 -18.64
C ALA A 137 17.40 -16.56 -18.67
N ARG A 138 18.39 -17.41 -18.99
CA ARG A 138 18.19 -18.87 -18.93
C ARG A 138 18.11 -19.37 -17.49
N ASP A 139 18.80 -18.70 -16.58
CA ASP A 139 18.89 -19.11 -15.18
C ASP A 139 17.82 -18.40 -14.36
N GLY A 140 16.96 -19.20 -13.74
CA GLY A 140 16.01 -18.72 -12.73
C GLY A 140 16.56 -18.90 -11.32
N VAL A 141 15.86 -18.33 -10.34
CA VAL A 141 16.18 -18.50 -8.92
C VAL A 141 15.28 -19.57 -8.33
N SER A 142 15.88 -20.53 -7.62
CA SER A 142 15.15 -21.61 -6.96
C SER A 142 14.19 -21.06 -5.89
N ILE A 143 12.99 -21.62 -5.85
CA ILE A 143 11.99 -21.41 -4.80
C ILE A 143 12.29 -22.41 -3.69
N VAL A 144 12.53 -21.92 -2.49
CA VAL A 144 12.84 -22.74 -1.30
C VAL A 144 11.66 -22.86 -0.34
N GLY A 145 10.59 -22.11 -0.58
CA GLY A 145 9.33 -22.20 0.16
C GLY A 145 8.24 -21.36 -0.48
N TRP A 146 6.98 -21.71 -0.26
CA TRP A 146 5.84 -20.96 -0.77
C TRP A 146 4.59 -21.15 0.09
N ALA A 147 3.65 -20.22 -0.01
CA ALA A 147 2.33 -20.31 0.61
C ALA A 147 1.23 -19.79 -0.33
N GLY A 148 0.02 -20.33 -0.17
CA GLY A 148 -1.13 -20.09 -1.06
C GLY A 148 -1.51 -21.35 -1.86
N PRO A 149 -2.12 -21.21 -3.06
CA PRO A 149 -2.60 -19.97 -3.65
C PRO A 149 -3.83 -19.40 -2.92
N TRP A 150 -3.88 -18.09 -2.71
CA TRP A 150 -5.07 -17.42 -2.20
C TRP A 150 -5.89 -16.84 -3.36
N PRO A 151 -7.05 -17.41 -3.70
CA PRO A 151 -7.89 -16.89 -4.77
C PRO A 151 -8.49 -15.54 -4.36
N CYS A 152 -8.53 -14.62 -5.32
CA CYS A 152 -9.19 -13.33 -5.20
C CYS A 152 -10.11 -13.15 -6.41
N ASP A 153 -11.41 -13.09 -6.13
CA ASP A 153 -12.44 -12.87 -7.13
C ASP A 153 -13.12 -11.52 -6.85
N GLU A 154 -12.92 -10.57 -7.75
CA GLU A 154 -13.38 -9.19 -7.61
C GLU A 154 -14.40 -8.83 -8.67
N ARG A 155 -15.42 -8.09 -8.24
CA ARG A 155 -16.49 -7.61 -9.13
C ARG A 155 -17.13 -8.75 -9.93
N TRP A 156 -17.25 -9.93 -9.31
CA TRP A 156 -17.91 -11.10 -9.90
C TRP A 156 -19.38 -10.82 -10.31
N TRP A 157 -19.98 -9.78 -9.72
CA TRP A 157 -21.32 -9.29 -10.04
C TRP A 157 -21.39 -8.42 -11.31
N ASP A 158 -20.25 -7.97 -11.85
CA ASP A 158 -20.17 -7.15 -13.06
C ASP A 158 -19.17 -7.78 -14.04
N GLN A 159 -19.71 -8.38 -15.10
CA GLN A 159 -18.91 -9.07 -16.12
C GLN A 159 -17.86 -8.18 -16.78
N SER A 160 -18.12 -6.87 -16.90
CA SER A 160 -17.21 -5.94 -17.57
C SER A 160 -15.99 -5.58 -16.72
N THR A 161 -16.13 -5.64 -15.40
CA THR A 161 -15.08 -5.31 -14.44
C THR A 161 -14.62 -6.50 -13.60
N HIS A 162 -15.10 -7.70 -13.94
CA HIS A 162 -14.75 -8.96 -13.29
C HIS A 162 -13.25 -9.22 -13.39
N ARG A 163 -12.62 -9.43 -12.23
CA ARG A 163 -11.19 -9.74 -12.14
C ARG A 163 -10.99 -10.96 -11.26
N ARG A 164 -10.38 -11.98 -11.85
CA ARG A 164 -10.05 -13.23 -11.18
C ARG A 164 -8.55 -13.43 -11.15
N ARG A 165 -7.99 -13.44 -9.94
CA ARG A 165 -6.56 -13.59 -9.68
C ARG A 165 -6.30 -14.56 -8.53
N ALA A 166 -5.06 -15.00 -8.40
CA ALA A 166 -4.61 -15.72 -7.21
C ALA A 166 -3.22 -15.21 -6.79
N ARG A 167 -2.95 -15.22 -5.49
CA ARG A 167 -1.66 -14.78 -4.92
C ARG A 167 -0.89 -15.93 -4.32
N LEU A 168 0.44 -15.89 -4.46
CA LEU A 168 1.37 -16.74 -3.74
C LEU A 168 2.40 -15.88 -3.02
N GLN A 169 2.84 -16.35 -1.87
CA GLN A 169 4.09 -15.91 -1.27
C GLN A 169 5.18 -16.90 -1.68
N LEU A 170 6.33 -16.39 -2.10
CA LEU A 170 7.49 -17.18 -2.49
C LEU A 170 8.68 -16.78 -1.63
N MET A 171 9.46 -17.76 -1.19
CA MET A 171 10.79 -17.61 -0.61
C MET A 171 11.80 -18.12 -1.63
N LEU A 172 12.78 -17.31 -1.99
CA LEU A 172 13.81 -17.62 -2.98
C LEU A 172 15.13 -17.99 -2.31
N ALA A 173 15.92 -18.82 -2.99
CA ALA A 173 17.23 -19.30 -2.50
C ALA A 173 18.26 -18.17 -2.31
N ASP A 174 18.07 -17.03 -2.96
CA ASP A 174 18.93 -15.84 -2.80
C ASP A 174 18.52 -14.93 -1.65
N GLY A 175 17.56 -15.36 -0.82
CA GLY A 175 17.09 -14.65 0.36
C GLY A 175 15.91 -13.71 0.11
N ARG A 176 15.51 -13.48 -1.15
CA ARG A 176 14.35 -12.64 -1.45
C ARG A 176 13.05 -13.37 -1.11
N ALA A 177 12.11 -12.64 -0.52
CA ALA A 177 10.73 -13.10 -0.39
C ALA A 177 9.80 -12.20 -1.22
N LEU A 178 8.89 -12.82 -1.97
CA LEU A 178 8.02 -12.14 -2.93
C LEU A 178 6.55 -12.43 -2.65
N LEU A 179 5.71 -11.42 -2.85
CA LEU A 179 4.29 -11.62 -3.12
C LEU A 179 4.07 -11.54 -4.63
N VAL A 180 3.58 -12.63 -5.22
CA VAL A 180 3.30 -12.71 -6.65
C VAL A 180 1.82 -12.96 -6.88
N GLN A 181 1.32 -12.49 -8.01
CA GLN A 181 -0.05 -12.78 -8.45
C GLN A 181 -0.07 -13.39 -9.85
N ILE A 182 -1.08 -14.22 -10.09
CA ILE A 182 -1.45 -14.69 -11.42
C ILE A 182 -2.82 -14.15 -11.82
N GLU A 183 -2.90 -13.52 -12.99
CA GLU A 183 -4.14 -13.05 -13.61
C GLU A 183 -4.11 -13.40 -15.10
N ARG A 184 -5.17 -14.02 -15.62
CA ARG A 184 -5.25 -14.50 -17.02
C ARG A 184 -4.04 -15.35 -17.46
N GLY A 185 -3.49 -16.14 -16.53
CA GLY A 185 -2.35 -17.03 -16.79
C GLY A 185 -0.97 -16.36 -16.72
N ASN A 186 -0.89 -15.05 -16.48
CA ASN A 186 0.36 -14.31 -16.43
C ASN A 186 0.76 -14.04 -14.98
N TRP A 187 2.00 -14.39 -14.62
CA TRP A 187 2.55 -14.10 -13.31
C TRP A 187 3.19 -12.72 -13.27
N SER A 188 3.06 -12.05 -12.13
CA SER A 188 3.76 -10.81 -11.84
C SER A 188 4.10 -10.66 -10.36
N VAL A 189 5.15 -9.90 -10.07
CA VAL A 189 5.48 -9.46 -8.70
C VAL A 189 4.54 -8.33 -8.33
N GLU A 190 3.79 -8.54 -7.25
CA GLU A 190 2.92 -7.52 -6.64
C GLU A 190 3.66 -6.76 -5.54
N ALA A 191 4.53 -7.44 -4.78
CA ALA A 191 5.33 -6.82 -3.72
C ALA A 191 6.56 -7.66 -3.32
N VAL A 192 7.50 -7.04 -2.61
CA VAL A 192 8.72 -7.66 -2.07
C VAL A 192 8.78 -7.51 -0.56
N TYR A 193 9.19 -8.58 0.12
CA TYR A 193 9.53 -8.62 1.54
C TYR A 193 11.05 -8.42 1.69
N ASP A 194 11.45 -7.53 2.60
CA ASP A 194 12.84 -7.28 3.02
C ASP A 194 13.02 -7.75 4.46
#